data_AF-A0A7D5S589-F1
#
_entry.id   AF-A0A7D5S589-F1
#
_cell.length_a   1.000
_cell.length_b   1.000
_cell.length_c   1.000
_cell.angle_alpha   90.00
_cell.angle_beta   90.00
_cell.angle_gamma   90.00
#
_symmetry.space_group_name_H-M   'P 1'
#
loop_
_entity.id
_entity.type
_entity.pdbx_description
1 polymer ?
#
loop_
_entity_poly.entity_id
_entity_poly.type
_entity_poly.pdbx_seq_one_letter_code
_entity_poly.pdbx_strand_id
1 'polypeptide(L)'
;MPSPNGDGKNDVFRIANLTFQNVQEFKVMNRWGQEVFSANDNRGWNGTFKGKPQDPATFFYVIRVAYPDGSTRLFKGDVTLVR
;
A
#
# COMPACT_ATOMS: atom_id res chain seq x y z
N MET A 1 9.92 -16.37 3.10
CA MET A 1 10.94 -15.31 3.15
C MET A 1 11.30 -14.95 1.73
N PRO A 2 11.01 -13.74 1.22
CA PRO A 2 11.49 -13.34 -0.09
C PRO A 2 12.61 -12.31 0.04
N SER A 3 13.76 -12.73 -0.50
CA SER A 3 14.97 -11.98 -0.75
C SER A 3 14.79 -11.01 -1.95
N PRO A 4 15.64 -9.97 -2.06
CA PRO A 4 15.40 -8.81 -2.90
C PRO A 4 16.12 -8.98 -4.25
N ASN A 5 15.37 -9.42 -5.27
CA ASN A 5 15.94 -9.80 -6.58
C ASN A 5 15.50 -8.91 -7.76
N GLY A 6 14.99 -7.70 -7.53
CA GLY A 6 14.72 -6.76 -8.63
C GLY A 6 13.88 -7.36 -9.78
N ASP A 7 12.89 -8.21 -9.46
CA ASP A 7 12.09 -8.94 -10.46
C ASP A 7 10.83 -8.16 -10.92
N GLY A 8 10.57 -6.97 -10.38
CA GLY A 8 9.45 -6.14 -10.83
C GLY A 8 8.06 -6.66 -10.44
N LYS A 9 7.92 -7.80 -9.72
CA LYS A 9 6.61 -8.37 -9.34
C LYS A 9 6.14 -8.03 -7.93
N ASN A 10 7.02 -7.54 -7.05
CA ASN A 10 6.67 -7.12 -5.68
C ASN A 10 6.91 -5.63 -5.40
N ASP A 11 7.13 -4.82 -6.44
CA ASP A 11 7.53 -3.42 -6.26
C ASP A 11 6.38 -2.47 -5.95
N VAL A 12 5.11 -2.89 -6.13
CA VAL A 12 3.95 -2.03 -5.91
C VAL A 12 2.94 -2.70 -5.00
N PHE A 13 2.82 -2.20 -3.78
CA PHE A 13 1.78 -2.58 -2.84
C PHE A 13 0.44 -2.02 -3.33
N ARG A 14 -0.43 -2.90 -3.86
CA ARG A 14 -1.78 -2.56 -4.35
C ARG A 14 -2.72 -3.71 -4.11
N ILE A 15 -4.03 -3.43 -4.12
CA ILE A 15 -5.04 -4.49 -4.05
C ILE A 15 -5.10 -5.17 -5.42
N ALA A 16 -4.72 -6.45 -5.48
CA ALA A 16 -4.96 -7.27 -6.66
C ALA A 16 -6.45 -7.66 -6.73
N ASN A 17 -6.99 -7.79 -7.94
CA ASN A 17 -8.38 -8.22 -8.21
C ASN A 17 -9.48 -7.24 -7.74
N LEU A 18 -9.29 -5.95 -7.99
CA LEU A 18 -10.42 -5.01 -8.01
C LEU A 18 -11.13 -5.11 -9.36
N THR A 19 -12.39 -5.51 -9.34
CA THR A 19 -13.25 -5.53 -10.54
C THR A 19 -14.39 -4.54 -10.39
N PHE A 20 -15.07 -4.58 -9.25
CA PHE A 20 -16.22 -3.71 -8.95
C PHE A 20 -16.07 -2.97 -7.61
N GLN A 21 -14.99 -3.22 -6.87
CA GLN A 21 -14.75 -2.59 -5.59
C GLN A 21 -14.03 -1.25 -5.78
N ASN A 22 -14.44 -0.27 -4.98
CA ASN A 22 -13.91 1.08 -5.04
C ASN A 22 -12.98 1.34 -3.84
N VAL A 23 -11.73 1.72 -4.09
CA VAL A 23 -10.78 2.06 -3.03
C VAL A 23 -11.08 3.48 -2.58
N GLN A 24 -11.70 3.61 -1.41
CA GLN A 24 -12.07 4.89 -0.82
C GLN A 24 -10.86 5.58 -0.19
N GLU A 25 -9.95 4.81 0.38
CA GLU A 25 -8.80 5.32 1.13
C GLU A 25 -7.65 4.34 1.02
N PHE A 26 -6.46 4.82 0.71
CA PHE A 26 -5.22 4.08 0.74
C PHE A 26 -4.14 4.99 1.31
N LYS A 27 -3.79 4.75 2.56
CA LYS A 27 -2.73 5.47 3.27
C LYS A 27 -1.59 4.52 3.62
N VAL A 28 -0.37 5.03 3.53
CA VAL A 28 0.83 4.38 4.08
C VAL A 28 1.51 5.37 5.01
N MET A 29 1.88 4.89 6.19
CA MET A 29 2.52 5.63 7.26
C MET A 29 3.84 4.94 7.61
N ASN A 30 4.84 5.70 8.00
CA ASN A 30 6.08 5.12 8.54
C ASN A 30 5.91 4.76 10.03
N ARG A 31 6.93 4.13 10.61
CA ARG A 31 6.97 3.76 12.04
C ARG A 31 6.82 4.93 13.02
N TRP A 32 7.01 6.17 12.56
CA TRP A 32 6.87 7.39 13.35
C TRP A 32 5.47 8.02 13.21
N GLY A 33 4.53 7.36 12.51
CA GLY A 33 3.18 7.86 12.28
C GLY A 33 3.09 8.94 11.20
N GLN A 34 4.16 9.19 10.46
CA GLN A 34 4.15 10.14 9.35
C GLN A 34 3.62 9.46 8.09
N GLU A 35 2.61 10.08 7.48
CA GLU A 35 2.04 9.66 6.21
C GLU A 35 3.08 9.84 5.08
N VAL A 36 3.46 8.73 4.46
CA VAL A 36 4.39 8.67 3.32
C VAL A 36 3.66 8.43 2.00
N PHE A 37 2.39 8.06 2.05
CA PHE A 37 1.57 7.90 0.85
C PHE A 37 0.10 8.03 1.19
N SER A 38 -0.65 8.67 0.29
CA SER A 38 -2.09 8.79 0.37
C SER A 38 -2.69 8.84 -1.02
N ALA A 39 -3.68 7.99 -1.24
CA ALA A 39 -4.43 7.89 -2.48
C ALA A 39 -5.87 7.48 -2.17
N ASN A 40 -6.79 7.88 -3.04
CA ASN A 40 -8.19 7.43 -3.02
C ASN A 40 -8.45 6.53 -4.24
N ASP A 41 -7.44 5.75 -4.62
CA ASP A 41 -7.49 4.82 -5.74
C ASP A 41 -6.56 3.63 -5.49
N ASN A 42 -6.51 2.71 -6.45
CA ASN A 42 -5.63 1.55 -6.41
C ASN A 42 -4.33 1.70 -7.21
N ARG A 43 -3.80 2.93 -7.34
CA ARG A 43 -2.52 3.18 -8.04
C ARG A 43 -1.37 2.38 -7.41
N GLY A 44 -1.50 2.08 -6.12
CA GLY A 44 -0.52 1.33 -5.36
C GLY A 44 0.64 2.19 -4.88
N TRP A 45 1.30 1.73 -3.83
CA TRP A 45 2.50 2.36 -3.30
C TRP A 45 3.73 1.54 -3.65
N ASN A 46 4.72 2.18 -4.28
CA ASN A 46 5.92 1.51 -4.79
C ASN A 46 7.18 1.70 -3.92
N GLY A 47 7.01 2.03 -2.64
CA GLY A 47 8.15 2.34 -1.76
C GLY A 47 8.77 3.72 -2.01
N THR A 48 8.19 4.57 -2.86
CA THR A 48 8.66 5.94 -3.07
C THR A 48 7.81 6.95 -2.29
N PHE A 49 8.47 7.97 -1.76
CA PHE A 49 7.82 9.12 -1.13
C PHE A 49 8.43 10.40 -1.69
N LYS A 50 7.58 11.31 -2.19
CA LYS A 50 8.01 12.58 -2.81
C LYS A 50 9.10 12.42 -3.89
N GLY A 51 9.00 11.36 -4.70
CA GLY A 51 9.97 11.06 -5.75
C GLY A 51 11.32 10.51 -5.25
N LYS A 52 11.46 10.24 -3.94
CA LYS A 52 12.64 9.61 -3.36
C LYS A 52 12.32 8.18 -2.90
N PRO A 53 13.18 7.19 -3.22
CA PRO A 53 13.08 5.87 -2.61
C PRO A 53 13.20 5.98 -1.10
N GLN A 54 12.36 5.24 -0.36
CA GLN A 54 12.49 5.14 1.09
C GLN A 54 13.49 4.04 1.47
N ASP A 55 14.18 4.23 2.60
CA ASP A 55 15.07 3.21 3.15
C ASP A 55 14.30 1.97 3.61
N PRO A 56 14.94 0.79 3.67
CA PRO A 56 14.34 -0.43 4.20
C PRO A 56 13.82 -0.22 5.63
N ALA A 57 12.50 -0.24 5.77
CA ALA A 57 11.80 0.04 7.03
C ALA A 57 10.42 -0.61 7.04
N THR A 58 9.86 -0.74 8.24
CA THR A 58 8.45 -1.14 8.41
C THR A 58 7.55 0.08 8.27
N PHE A 59 6.57 -0.04 7.40
CA PHE A 59 5.52 0.93 7.16
C PHE A 59 4.18 0.29 7.52
N PHE A 60 3.21 1.11 7.92
CA PHE A 60 1.84 0.69 8.19
C PHE A 60 0.96 1.16 7.06
N TYR A 61 0.10 0.30 6.54
CA TYR A 61 -0.88 0.66 5.53
C TYR A 61 -2.29 0.57 6.09
N VAL A 62 -3.16 1.42 5.57
CA VAL A 62 -4.60 1.42 5.83
C VAL A 62 -5.29 1.59 4.50
N ILE A 63 -6.08 0.58 4.11
CA ILE A 63 -6.83 0.59 2.86
C ILE A 63 -8.31 0.33 3.15
N ARG A 64 -9.17 1.25 2.72
CA ARG A 64 -10.63 1.12 2.81
C ARG A 64 -11.20 0.84 1.44
N VAL A 65 -11.94 -0.25 1.34
CA VAL A 65 -12.55 -0.73 0.10
C VAL A 65 -14.06 -0.77 0.28
N ALA A 66 -14.79 -0.08 -0.60
CA ALA A 66 -16.23 -0.18 -0.72
C ALA A 66 -16.58 -1.26 -1.75
N TYR A 67 -17.47 -2.17 -1.36
CA TYR A 67 -17.98 -3.24 -2.21
C TYR A 67 -19.30 -2.82 -2.86
N PRO A 68 -19.67 -3.45 -3.99
CA PRO A 68 -20.93 -3.15 -4.69
C PRO A 68 -22.19 -3.42 -3.86
N ASP A 69 -22.09 -4.29 -2.85
CA ASP A 69 -23.17 -4.62 -1.92
C ASP A 69 -23.40 -3.53 -0.86
N GLY A 70 -22.65 -2.42 -0.91
CA GLY A 70 -22.69 -1.32 0.07
C GLY A 70 -21.87 -1.58 1.32
N SER A 71 -21.24 -2.75 1.47
CA SER A 71 -20.34 -3.03 2.57
C SER A 71 -18.99 -2.35 2.37
N THR A 72 -18.31 -2.01 3.47
CA THR A 72 -16.93 -1.51 3.42
C THR A 72 -16.03 -2.44 4.21
N ARG A 73 -14.87 -2.77 3.65
CA ARG A 73 -13.81 -3.46 4.40
C ARG A 73 -12.63 -2.54 4.61
N LEU A 74 -12.08 -2.62 5.81
CA LEU A 74 -10.85 -1.96 6.20
C LEU A 74 -9.74 -3.00 6.29
N PHE A 75 -8.73 -2.84 5.46
CA PHE A 75 -7.48 -3.60 5.50
C PHE A 75 -6.43 -2.73 6.18
N LYS A 76 -5.83 -3.24 7.24
CA LYS A 76 -4.74 -2.58 7.94
C LYS A 76 -3.70 -3.60 8.32
N GLY A 77 -2.44 -3.19 8.26
CA GLY A 77 -1.32 -4.04 8.60
C GLY A 77 -0.02 -3.30 8.43
N ASP A 78 1.07 -4.02 8.60
CA ASP A 78 2.41 -3.55 8.32
C ASP A 78 2.96 -4.18 7.05
N VAL A 79 3.83 -3.43 6.37
CA VAL A 79 4.60 -3.84 5.21
C VAL A 79 6.05 -3.48 5.49
N THR A 80 6.92 -4.48 5.46
CA THR A 80 8.36 -4.25 5.57
C THR A 80 8.91 -4.04 4.17
N LEU A 81 9.43 -2.86 3.90
CA LEU A 81 10.24 -2.61 2.71
C LEU A 81 11.60 -3.27 2.95
N VAL A 82 11.88 -4.36 2.24
CA VAL A 82 13.18 -5.04 2.21
C VAL A 82 13.84 -4.77 0.87
N ARG A 83 15.16 -4.60 0.86
CA ARG A 83 15.96 -4.33 -0.34
C ARG A 83 17.16 -5.25 -0.41
#